data_AF-A0A924MX42-F1
#
_entry.id   AF-A0A924MX42-F1
#
_cell.length_a   1.000
_cell.length_b   1.000
_cell.length_c   1.000
_cell.angle_alpha   90.00
_cell.angle_beta   90.00
_cell.angle_gamma   90.00
#
_symmetry.space_group_name_H-M   'P 1'
#
loop_
_entity.id
_entity.type
_entity.pdbx_description
1 polymer ?
#
loop_
_entity_poly.entity_id
_entity_poly.type
_entity_poly.pdbx_seq_one_letter_code
_entity_poly.pdbx_strand_id
1 'polypeptide(L)'
;MHHDLAASRASKGAAVTQAVSGVSSLKIPDWVKDAVFYQVFPERFENGDVGNDPAGTAPWGSKPTNNGMMGGDLQGVTQRMGYLTSLGVNALYFNPIFGSPSNHKYNTTDYEHVDPQFGGDAAFKEMTDVAHKNGVKIMLDGVFNHTSHQHKWFQDVRDKGPKSEYFDRYTVNNWPISYTHDKDGVLRTKDYKAWFDYAELPVLKTDNPKVREYFLTGKDSIVKRWLRDGKIDGWRMDVADDSNFSADYWRTA
;
A
#
# COMPACT_ATOMS: atom_id res chain seq x y z
N MET A 1 17.27 -65.78 36.02
CA MET A 1 15.99 -66.37 35.56
C MET A 1 15.08 -65.20 35.26
N HIS A 2 14.90 -64.83 33.98
CA HIS A 2 13.73 -65.21 33.15
C HIS A 2 12.42 -64.80 33.84
N HIS A 3 11.60 -63.87 33.35
CA HIS A 3 11.09 -63.75 31.98
C HIS A 3 10.60 -62.33 31.64
N ASP A 4 10.80 -61.92 30.39
CA ASP A 4 9.97 -60.95 29.64
C ASP A 4 8.51 -61.39 29.60
N LEU A 5 7.57 -60.42 29.60
CA LEU A 5 6.37 -60.47 28.76
C LEU A 5 5.77 -59.06 28.59
N ALA A 6 5.48 -58.76 27.33
CA ALA A 6 5.10 -57.47 26.78
C ALA A 6 3.66 -57.02 27.10
N ALA A 7 3.48 -55.70 27.15
CA ALA A 7 2.24 -54.98 26.84
C ALA A 7 2.66 -53.56 26.39
N SER A 8 2.02 -52.83 25.49
CA SER A 8 1.05 -53.07 24.42
C SER A 8 0.85 -51.68 23.80
N ARG A 9 0.93 -51.60 22.46
CA ARG A 9 0.39 -50.55 21.58
C ARG A 9 1.05 -49.17 21.57
N ALA A 10 1.90 -49.00 20.56
CA ALA A 10 2.00 -47.75 19.81
C ALA A 10 0.70 -47.52 19.01
N SER A 11 0.13 -46.33 19.08
CA SER A 11 -0.71 -45.79 18.01
C SER A 11 -0.19 -44.41 17.63
N LYS A 12 0.38 -44.35 16.43
CA LYS A 12 0.77 -43.14 15.72
C LYS A 12 -0.47 -42.25 15.56
N GLY A 13 -0.42 -41.02 16.07
CA GLY A 13 -1.32 -39.96 15.62
C GLY A 13 -0.92 -39.58 14.20
N ALA A 14 -1.55 -40.20 13.20
CA ALA A 14 -1.44 -39.74 11.82
C ALA A 14 -2.16 -38.40 11.73
N ALA A 15 -1.42 -37.35 11.37
CA ALA A 15 -2.02 -36.11 10.90
C ALA A 15 -2.86 -36.46 9.66
N VAL A 16 -4.18 -36.26 9.77
CA VAL A 16 -5.08 -36.37 8.63
C VAL A 16 -4.84 -35.13 7.78
N THR A 17 -3.87 -35.21 6.87
CA THR A 17 -3.76 -34.26 5.77
C THR A 17 -4.78 -34.69 4.73
N GLN A 18 -5.98 -34.12 4.80
CA GLN A 18 -6.92 -34.22 3.69
C GLN A 18 -6.34 -33.36 2.57
N ALA A 19 -5.70 -34.01 1.59
CA ALA A 19 -5.22 -33.35 0.38
C ALA A 19 -6.44 -32.83 -0.38
N VAL A 20 -6.65 -31.51 -0.35
CA VAL A 20 -7.57 -30.84 -1.25
C VAL A 20 -6.95 -30.92 -2.64
N SER A 21 -7.43 -31.83 -3.47
CA SER A 21 -7.02 -31.97 -4.86
C SER A 21 -7.33 -30.67 -5.61
N GLY A 22 -6.29 -29.93 -6.01
CA GLY A 22 -6.42 -28.73 -6.85
C GLY A 22 -5.56 -27.53 -6.46
N VAL A 23 -4.82 -27.56 -5.34
CA VAL A 23 -3.90 -26.47 -5.01
C VAL A 23 -2.61 -26.65 -5.83
N SER A 24 -2.47 -25.88 -6.91
CA SER A 24 -1.15 -25.67 -7.53
C SER A 24 -0.17 -25.30 -6.42
N SER A 25 1.00 -25.92 -6.37
CA SER A 25 2.00 -25.62 -5.34
C SER A 25 2.20 -24.10 -5.26
N LEU A 26 1.95 -23.53 -4.08
CA LEU A 26 2.09 -22.10 -3.83
C LEU A 26 3.54 -21.72 -4.15
N LYS A 27 3.74 -20.91 -5.20
CA LYS A 27 5.07 -20.40 -5.57
C LYS A 27 5.32 -19.10 -4.82
N ILE A 28 6.13 -19.18 -3.77
CA ILE A 28 6.64 -18.01 -3.05
C ILE A 28 7.99 -17.65 -3.69
N PRO A 29 8.28 -16.37 -4.00
CA PRO A 29 9.59 -15.96 -4.48
C PRO A 29 10.69 -16.36 -3.49
N ASP A 30 11.74 -17.03 -3.97
CA ASP A 30 12.77 -17.60 -3.08
C ASP A 30 13.49 -16.56 -2.23
N TRP A 31 13.70 -15.35 -2.77
CA TRP A 31 14.38 -14.25 -2.05
C TRP A 31 13.69 -13.85 -0.74
N VAL A 32 12.37 -14.05 -0.63
CA VAL A 32 11.60 -13.67 0.57
C VAL A 32 11.98 -14.55 1.76
N LYS A 33 12.43 -15.79 1.53
CA LYS A 33 12.80 -16.74 2.60
C LYS A 33 14.00 -16.26 3.42
N ASP A 34 14.89 -15.51 2.79
CA ASP A 34 16.11 -14.95 3.40
C ASP A 34 15.98 -13.44 3.65
N ALA A 35 14.77 -12.89 3.48
CA ALA A 35 14.54 -11.46 3.60
C ALA A 35 14.47 -10.99 5.06
N VAL A 36 15.22 -9.94 5.37
CA VAL A 36 15.12 -9.14 6.59
C VAL A 36 14.53 -7.80 6.19
N PHE A 37 13.22 -7.66 6.42
CA PHE A 37 12.49 -6.45 6.09
C PHE A 37 12.74 -5.33 7.10
N TYR A 38 12.85 -4.10 6.59
CA TYR A 38 12.78 -2.87 7.38
C TYR A 38 11.63 -2.01 6.85
N GLN A 39 10.68 -1.67 7.71
CA GLN A 39 9.58 -0.79 7.35
C GLN A 39 10.03 0.68 7.45
N VAL A 40 9.83 1.42 6.37
CA VAL A 40 10.13 2.84 6.27
C VAL A 40 8.83 3.62 6.15
N PHE A 41 8.64 4.57 7.07
CA PHE A 41 7.66 5.63 6.93
C PHE A 41 8.39 6.87 6.40
N PRO A 42 8.34 7.16 5.08
CA PRO A 42 9.30 8.08 4.44
C PRO A 42 9.33 9.45 5.09
N GLU A 43 8.15 10.00 5.38
CA GLU A 43 7.93 11.33 5.97
C GLU A 43 8.65 11.56 7.31
N ARG A 44 9.12 10.49 7.96
CA ARG A 44 9.78 10.52 9.28
C ARG A 44 11.10 9.78 9.34
N PHE A 45 11.57 9.23 8.22
CA PHE A 45 12.77 8.40 8.25
C PHE A 45 14.04 9.24 8.23
N GLU A 46 14.19 10.11 7.22
CA GLU A 46 15.27 11.08 7.09
C GLU A 46 14.82 12.18 6.12
N ASN A 47 15.04 13.45 6.46
CA ASN A 47 14.92 14.58 5.53
C ASN A 47 16.27 14.74 4.81
N GLY A 48 16.33 14.31 3.56
CA GLY A 48 17.55 14.30 2.75
C GLY A 48 17.63 15.45 1.75
N ASP A 49 16.51 16.11 1.47
CA ASP A 49 16.40 17.26 0.57
C ASP A 49 15.35 18.27 1.07
N VAL A 50 15.82 19.23 1.86
CA VAL A 50 15.01 20.35 2.37
C VAL A 50 14.37 21.22 1.27
N GLY A 51 14.80 21.09 0.01
CA GLY A 51 14.26 21.82 -1.12
C GLY A 51 12.84 21.38 -1.53
N ASN A 52 12.42 20.18 -1.12
CA ASN A 52 11.09 19.63 -1.42
C ASN A 52 10.15 19.62 -0.20
N ASP A 53 10.57 20.19 0.93
CA ASP A 53 9.79 20.24 2.17
C ASP A 53 8.46 20.99 1.96
N PRO A 54 7.32 20.41 2.39
CA PRO A 54 6.05 21.11 2.40
C PRO A 54 6.08 22.38 3.25
N ALA A 55 5.28 23.38 2.87
CA ALA A 55 5.08 24.56 3.70
C ALA A 55 4.54 24.17 5.08
N GLY A 56 5.11 24.75 6.15
CA GLY A 56 4.73 24.43 7.53
C GLY A 56 5.36 23.14 8.08
N THR A 57 6.37 22.58 7.40
CA THR A 57 7.20 21.50 7.93
C THR A 57 7.80 21.90 9.27
N ALA A 58 7.59 21.05 10.29
CA ALA A 58 8.11 21.26 11.62
C ALA A 58 9.61 20.90 11.67
N PRO A 59 10.39 21.47 12.61
CA PRO A 59 11.78 21.08 12.81
C PRO A 59 11.92 19.56 13.01
N TRP A 60 12.93 18.96 12.40
CA TRP A 60 13.19 17.52 12.50
C TRP A 60 13.26 17.05 13.96
N GLY A 61 12.61 15.94 14.28
CA GLY A 61 12.53 15.40 15.65
C GLY A 61 11.50 16.07 16.56
N SER A 62 10.71 17.02 16.04
CA SER A 62 9.54 17.55 16.76
C SER A 62 8.54 16.44 17.12
N LYS A 63 7.69 16.67 18.13
CA LYS A 63 6.63 15.72 18.45
C LYS A 63 5.65 15.59 17.26
N PRO A 64 5.40 14.39 16.73
CA PRO A 64 4.49 14.22 15.60
C PRO A 64 3.05 14.55 15.98
N THR A 65 2.32 15.10 15.03
CA THR A 65 0.86 15.28 15.09
C THR A 65 0.22 14.47 13.96
N ASN A 66 -1.11 14.30 14.00
CA ASN A 66 -1.82 13.50 12.99
C ASN A 66 -1.60 14.03 11.57
N ASN A 67 -1.49 15.35 11.39
CA ASN A 67 -1.40 16.00 10.08
C ASN A 67 -0.09 16.76 9.85
N GLY A 68 0.81 16.78 10.84
CA GLY A 68 2.07 17.52 10.74
C GLY A 68 3.05 16.88 9.77
N MET A 69 3.90 17.72 9.16
CA MET A 69 5.01 17.31 8.30
C MET A 69 6.34 17.55 9.03
N MET A 70 7.34 16.72 8.76
CA MET A 70 8.74 16.82 9.16
C MET A 70 9.71 16.77 7.96
N GLY A 71 9.21 16.52 6.74
CA GLY A 71 10.00 16.65 5.52
C GLY A 71 10.84 15.42 5.18
N GLY A 72 10.50 14.24 5.75
CA GLY A 72 11.21 13.02 5.37
C GLY A 72 10.91 12.63 3.92
N ASP A 73 11.93 12.13 3.21
CA ASP A 73 11.87 11.93 1.76
C ASP A 73 12.70 10.71 1.29
N LEU A 74 12.65 10.39 -0.01
CA LEU A 74 13.37 9.25 -0.59
C LEU A 74 14.88 9.52 -0.78
N GLN A 75 15.30 10.78 -0.83
CA GLN A 75 16.71 11.13 -0.86
C GLN A 75 17.36 10.80 0.47
N GLY A 76 16.69 11.05 1.59
CA GLY A 76 17.11 10.67 2.93
C GLY A 76 17.25 9.15 3.06
N VAL A 77 16.33 8.38 2.49
CA VAL A 77 16.44 6.91 2.43
C VAL A 77 17.69 6.49 1.65
N THR A 78 17.94 7.11 0.50
CA THR A 78 19.12 6.86 -0.32
C THR A 78 20.42 7.14 0.45
N GLN A 79 20.50 8.28 1.13
CA GLN A 79 21.64 8.68 1.96
C GLN A 79 21.88 7.72 3.15
N ARG A 80 20.81 7.12 3.68
CA ARG A 80 20.84 6.15 4.80
C ARG A 80 20.98 4.70 4.34
N MET A 81 21.16 4.41 3.05
CA MET A 81 21.30 3.03 2.58
C MET A 81 22.48 2.29 3.25
N GLY A 82 23.60 2.97 3.49
CA GLY A 82 24.74 2.39 4.21
C GLY A 82 24.42 2.03 5.67
N TYR A 83 23.55 2.80 6.33
CA TYR A 83 23.05 2.44 7.67
C TYR A 83 22.16 1.20 7.59
N LEU A 84 21.22 1.15 6.65
CA LEU A 84 20.29 0.04 6.48
C LEU A 84 21.04 -1.28 6.22
N THR A 85 22.02 -1.28 5.32
CA THR A 85 22.82 -2.48 5.03
C THR A 85 23.72 -2.88 6.19
N SER A 86 24.23 -1.93 6.98
CA SER A 86 25.02 -2.25 8.18
C SER A 86 24.21 -2.99 9.26
N LEU A 87 22.88 -2.84 9.27
CA LEU A 87 21.97 -3.60 10.13
C LEU A 87 21.71 -5.02 9.61
N GLY A 88 22.12 -5.35 8.37
CA GLY A 88 21.79 -6.61 7.70
C GLY A 88 20.45 -6.62 6.98
N VAL A 89 19.81 -5.45 6.79
CA VAL A 89 18.57 -5.32 6.02
C VAL A 89 18.83 -5.60 4.54
N ASN A 90 17.98 -6.41 3.93
CA ASN A 90 18.03 -6.71 2.49
C ASN A 90 16.65 -6.52 1.80
N ALA A 91 15.66 -5.98 2.49
CA ALA A 91 14.37 -5.59 1.91
C ALA A 91 13.78 -4.37 2.64
N LEU A 92 13.29 -3.38 1.90
CA LEU A 92 12.57 -2.24 2.42
C LEU A 92 11.09 -2.36 2.08
N TYR A 93 10.25 -2.15 3.08
CA TYR A 93 8.81 -1.97 2.91
C TYR A 93 8.48 -0.50 3.17
N PHE A 94 7.94 0.18 2.16
CA PHE A 94 7.50 1.56 2.31
C PHE A 94 6.01 1.62 2.61
N ASN A 95 5.62 2.46 3.57
CA ASN A 95 4.28 3.06 3.57
C ASN A 95 4.02 3.83 2.26
N PRO A 96 2.76 4.23 1.96
CA PRO A 96 2.43 4.80 0.66
C PRO A 96 3.32 6.00 0.27
N ILE A 97 3.80 6.01 -0.97
CA ILE A 97 4.69 7.05 -1.51
C ILE A 97 4.06 7.87 -2.63
N PHE A 98 2.87 7.48 -3.06
CA PHE A 98 2.18 8.09 -4.20
C PHE A 98 1.55 9.43 -3.82
N GLY A 99 1.28 10.27 -4.83
CA GLY A 99 0.77 11.62 -4.63
C GLY A 99 -0.42 11.65 -3.68
N SER A 100 -0.35 12.47 -2.64
CA SER A 100 -1.37 12.58 -1.60
C SER A 100 -1.19 13.85 -0.74
N PRO A 101 -2.29 14.48 -0.26
CA PRO A 101 -2.19 15.68 0.58
C PRO A 101 -1.75 15.39 2.03
N SER A 102 -1.74 14.15 2.48
CA SER A 102 -1.41 13.80 3.86
C SER A 102 0.05 13.39 4.06
N ASN A 103 0.47 13.33 5.32
CA ASN A 103 1.76 12.78 5.72
C ASN A 103 1.83 11.24 5.59
N HIS A 104 0.69 10.55 5.69
CA HIS A 104 0.60 9.08 5.67
C HIS A 104 0.30 8.51 4.27
N LYS A 105 -0.18 9.36 3.36
CA LYS A 105 -0.42 9.12 1.94
C LYS A 105 -1.43 8.04 1.54
N TYR A 106 -2.14 7.42 2.49
CA TYR A 106 -3.27 6.52 2.21
C TYR A 106 -4.48 7.16 1.50
N ASN A 107 -4.64 8.48 1.54
CA ASN A 107 -5.59 9.20 0.69
C ASN A 107 -4.91 9.59 -0.64
N THR A 108 -4.74 8.62 -1.55
CA THR A 108 -4.00 8.80 -2.81
C THR A 108 -4.75 9.65 -3.84
N THR A 109 -4.10 10.69 -4.35
CA THR A 109 -4.58 11.55 -5.46
C THR A 109 -4.02 11.15 -6.81
N ASP A 110 -2.85 10.51 -6.84
CA ASP A 110 -2.21 10.03 -8.05
C ASP A 110 -1.40 8.77 -7.78
N TYR A 111 -1.81 7.63 -8.35
CA TYR A 111 -1.13 6.33 -8.22
C TYR A 111 0.03 6.15 -9.23
N GLU A 112 0.15 7.07 -10.18
CA GLU A 112 1.05 6.95 -11.31
C GLU A 112 2.42 7.56 -11.04
N HIS A 113 2.49 8.48 -10.08
CA HIS A 113 3.68 9.25 -9.74
C HIS A 113 3.93 9.25 -8.23
N VAL A 114 5.21 9.21 -7.86
CA VAL A 114 5.64 9.43 -6.48
C VAL A 114 5.34 10.88 -6.10
N ASP A 115 4.94 11.07 -4.85
CA ASP A 115 4.60 12.38 -4.31
C ASP A 115 5.78 13.37 -4.45
N PRO A 116 5.55 14.60 -4.91
CA PRO A 116 6.60 15.60 -5.05
C PRO A 116 7.37 15.89 -3.75
N GLN A 117 6.73 15.82 -2.57
CA GLN A 117 7.45 16.02 -1.30
C GLN A 117 8.46 14.91 -1.04
N PHE A 118 8.31 13.75 -1.66
CA PHE A 118 9.25 12.64 -1.54
C PHE A 118 10.33 12.67 -2.64
N GLY A 119 10.39 13.74 -3.43
CA GLY A 119 11.34 13.92 -4.53
C GLY A 119 10.87 13.36 -5.89
N GLY A 120 9.64 12.85 -5.94
CA GLY A 120 9.02 12.34 -7.17
C GLY A 120 9.73 11.13 -7.79
N ASP A 121 9.38 10.82 -9.04
CA ASP A 121 9.85 9.61 -9.73
C ASP A 121 11.39 9.57 -9.90
N ALA A 122 12.02 10.74 -9.98
CA ALA A 122 13.48 10.85 -10.10
C ALA A 122 14.18 10.35 -8.83
N ALA A 123 13.77 10.83 -7.65
CA ALA A 123 14.32 10.37 -6.38
C ALA A 123 14.00 8.89 -6.13
N PHE A 124 12.81 8.43 -6.52
CA PHE A 124 12.45 7.01 -6.41
C PHE A 124 13.34 6.11 -7.26
N LYS A 125 13.63 6.52 -8.50
CA LYS A 125 14.53 5.79 -9.38
C LYS A 125 15.94 5.72 -8.80
N GLU A 126 16.48 6.84 -8.32
CA GLU A 126 17.80 6.87 -7.68
C GLU A 126 17.86 5.93 -6.46
N MET A 127 16.88 6.05 -5.57
CA MET A 127 16.78 5.22 -4.37
C MET A 127 16.72 3.74 -4.71
N THR A 128 15.91 3.35 -5.70
CA THR A 128 15.76 1.96 -6.14
C THR A 128 17.06 1.43 -6.77
N ASP A 129 17.71 2.21 -7.63
CA ASP A 129 18.99 1.81 -8.25
C ASP A 129 20.08 1.63 -7.17
N VAL A 130 20.14 2.52 -6.17
CA VAL A 130 21.07 2.42 -5.04
C VAL A 130 20.74 1.22 -4.14
N ALA A 131 19.47 0.97 -3.83
CA ALA A 131 19.03 -0.18 -3.04
C ALA A 131 19.43 -1.49 -3.73
N HIS A 132 19.10 -1.65 -5.01
CA HIS A 132 19.42 -2.85 -5.79
C HIS A 132 20.92 -3.09 -5.91
N LYS A 133 21.72 -2.03 -6.11
CA LYS A 133 23.19 -2.14 -6.11
C LYS A 133 23.75 -2.68 -4.79
N ASN A 134 23.04 -2.46 -3.70
CA ASN A 134 23.39 -2.94 -2.36
C ASN A 134 22.67 -4.25 -1.97
N GLY A 135 21.99 -4.91 -2.91
CA GLY A 135 21.27 -6.16 -2.65
C GLY A 135 19.98 -5.98 -1.84
N VAL A 136 19.44 -4.76 -1.77
CA VAL A 136 18.23 -4.44 -1.02
C VAL A 136 17.01 -4.40 -1.94
N LYS A 137 15.99 -5.19 -1.60
CA LYS A 137 14.71 -5.31 -2.33
C LYS A 137 13.72 -4.23 -1.94
N ILE A 138 12.85 -3.81 -2.86
CA ILE A 138 11.87 -2.74 -2.61
C ILE A 138 10.44 -3.27 -2.67
N MET A 139 9.66 -3.07 -1.61
CA MET A 139 8.23 -3.35 -1.56
C MET A 139 7.44 -2.08 -1.29
N LEU A 140 6.44 -1.79 -2.13
CA LEU A 140 5.56 -0.62 -2.00
C LEU A 140 4.18 -0.97 -1.43
N ASP A 141 3.53 0.03 -0.85
CA ASP A 141 2.15 -0.05 -0.36
C ASP A 141 1.12 0.23 -1.47
N GLY A 142 0.26 -0.74 -1.75
CA GLY A 142 -0.80 -0.69 -2.76
C GLY A 142 -2.16 -0.36 -2.14
N VAL A 143 -2.53 0.92 -2.11
CA VAL A 143 -3.81 1.41 -1.56
C VAL A 143 -4.93 1.35 -2.61
N PHE A 144 -5.38 0.14 -2.95
CA PHE A 144 -6.30 -0.08 -4.08
C PHE A 144 -7.79 -0.16 -3.68
N ASN A 145 -8.10 -0.05 -2.39
CA ASN A 145 -9.47 -0.11 -1.88
C ASN A 145 -10.24 1.21 -2.04
N HIS A 146 -9.54 2.34 -1.86
CA HIS A 146 -10.12 3.67 -1.83
C HIS A 146 -9.14 4.68 -2.43
N THR A 147 -9.66 5.81 -2.90
CA THR A 147 -8.87 6.96 -3.33
C THR A 147 -8.92 8.08 -2.30
N SER A 148 -8.17 9.16 -2.51
CA SER A 148 -8.48 10.45 -1.90
C SER A 148 -9.82 10.99 -2.42
N HIS A 149 -10.53 11.77 -1.60
CA HIS A 149 -11.60 12.64 -2.08
C HIS A 149 -11.09 13.70 -3.07
N GLN A 150 -9.79 14.00 -3.09
CA GLN A 150 -9.16 14.91 -4.05
C GLN A 150 -8.70 14.21 -5.34
N HIS A 151 -8.88 12.89 -5.46
CA HIS A 151 -8.52 12.14 -6.65
C HIS A 151 -9.34 12.61 -7.87
N LYS A 152 -8.71 12.69 -9.05
CA LYS A 152 -9.32 13.22 -10.29
C LYS A 152 -10.68 12.60 -10.62
N TRP A 153 -10.82 11.28 -10.42
CA TRP A 153 -12.08 10.57 -10.64
C TRP A 153 -13.17 11.02 -9.67
N PHE A 154 -12.85 11.16 -8.38
CA PHE A 154 -13.83 11.54 -7.37
C PHE A 154 -14.22 13.01 -7.48
N GLN A 155 -13.28 13.90 -7.82
CA GLN A 155 -13.58 15.30 -8.10
C GLN A 155 -14.56 15.44 -9.27
N ASP A 156 -14.38 14.68 -10.35
CA ASP A 156 -15.32 14.68 -11.48
C ASP A 156 -16.72 14.16 -11.08
N VAL A 157 -16.80 13.12 -10.24
CA VAL A 157 -18.06 12.64 -9.66
C VAL A 157 -18.73 13.68 -8.78
N ARG A 158 -17.96 14.38 -7.94
CA ARG A 158 -18.48 15.47 -7.10
C ARG A 158 -19.11 16.57 -7.95
N ASP A 159 -18.41 16.98 -9.02
CA ASP A 159 -18.79 18.14 -9.81
C ASP A 159 -19.91 17.84 -10.82
N LYS A 160 -19.92 16.64 -11.42
CA LYS A 160 -20.88 16.25 -12.49
C LYS A 160 -21.96 15.27 -12.02
N GLY A 161 -21.82 14.70 -10.83
CA GLY A 161 -22.76 13.72 -10.29
C GLY A 161 -22.95 12.53 -11.25
N PRO A 162 -24.21 12.07 -11.47
CA PRO A 162 -24.52 10.97 -12.38
C PRO A 162 -24.05 11.14 -13.84
N LYS A 163 -23.65 12.35 -14.25
CA LYS A 163 -23.10 12.61 -15.59
C LYS A 163 -21.59 12.38 -15.70
N SER A 164 -20.90 12.11 -14.59
CA SER A 164 -19.48 11.79 -14.58
C SER A 164 -19.21 10.44 -15.26
N GLU A 165 -18.16 10.36 -16.08
CA GLU A 165 -17.70 9.09 -16.66
C GLU A 165 -17.10 8.13 -15.61
N TYR A 166 -16.83 8.65 -14.40
CA TYR A 166 -16.27 7.94 -13.26
C TYR A 166 -17.33 7.56 -12.21
N PHE A 167 -18.61 7.91 -12.44
CA PHE A 167 -19.68 7.72 -11.45
C PHE A 167 -19.83 6.25 -11.02
N ASP A 168 -19.64 5.33 -11.96
CA ASP A 168 -19.73 3.88 -11.74
C ASP A 168 -18.54 3.29 -10.96
N ARG A 169 -17.48 4.06 -10.70
CA ARG A 169 -16.31 3.63 -9.92
C ARG A 169 -16.52 3.78 -8.42
N TYR A 170 -17.59 4.47 -7.99
CA TYR A 170 -17.91 4.73 -6.59
C TYR A 170 -19.37 4.37 -6.29
N THR A 171 -19.69 4.21 -5.01
CA THR A 171 -21.09 4.12 -4.53
C THR A 171 -21.50 5.48 -3.99
N VAL A 172 -22.23 6.27 -4.80
CA VAL A 172 -22.79 7.56 -4.40
C VAL A 172 -24.25 7.38 -4.01
N ASN A 173 -24.59 7.69 -2.76
CA ASN A 173 -25.92 7.58 -2.19
C ASN A 173 -26.73 8.87 -2.42
N ASN A 174 -26.09 10.04 -2.26
CA ASN A 174 -26.71 11.35 -2.45
C ASN A 174 -25.81 12.26 -3.28
N TRP A 175 -26.42 13.07 -4.15
CA TRP A 175 -25.74 14.13 -4.88
C TRP A 175 -26.68 15.36 -4.96
N PRO A 176 -26.21 16.59 -4.68
CA PRO A 176 -24.83 17.00 -4.41
C PRO A 176 -24.27 16.44 -3.09
N ILE A 177 -22.95 16.21 -3.05
CA ILE A 177 -22.25 15.65 -1.88
C ILE A 177 -22.11 16.72 -0.80
N SER A 178 -22.42 16.34 0.43
CA SER A 178 -22.22 17.14 1.64
C SER A 178 -21.25 16.47 2.60
N TYR A 179 -20.61 17.30 3.43
CA TYR A 179 -19.65 16.87 4.43
C TYR A 179 -20.06 17.36 5.81
N THR A 180 -19.73 16.57 6.82
CA THR A 180 -19.84 16.93 8.23
C THR A 180 -18.49 16.75 8.91
N HIS A 181 -18.37 17.20 10.16
CA HIS A 181 -17.22 16.88 11.01
C HIS A 181 -17.70 16.14 12.24
N ASP A 182 -16.92 15.15 12.71
CA ASP A 182 -17.18 14.53 14.00
C ASP A 182 -16.63 15.39 15.17
N LYS A 183 -16.79 14.88 16.40
CA LYS A 183 -16.36 15.58 17.62
C LYS A 183 -14.86 15.89 17.69
N ASP A 184 -14.06 15.15 16.92
CA ASP A 184 -12.60 15.30 16.88
C ASP A 184 -12.17 16.14 15.65
N GLY A 185 -13.13 16.72 14.94
CA GLY A 185 -12.89 17.57 13.77
C GLY A 185 -12.52 16.79 12.51
N VAL A 186 -12.78 15.49 12.46
CA VAL A 186 -12.49 14.66 11.28
C VAL A 186 -13.62 14.82 10.26
N LEU A 187 -13.27 14.97 8.99
CA LEU A 187 -14.23 15.06 7.88
C LEU A 187 -14.99 13.73 7.68
N ARG A 188 -16.32 13.79 7.73
CA ARG A 188 -17.24 12.64 7.61
C ARG A 188 -18.30 12.87 6.54
N THR A 189 -18.90 11.80 6.04
CA THR A 189 -20.00 11.87 5.08
C THR A 189 -20.82 10.58 5.10
N LYS A 190 -22.08 10.66 4.67
CA LYS A 190 -22.96 9.51 4.39
C LYS A 190 -23.40 9.46 2.92
N ASP A 191 -22.96 10.42 2.11
CA ASP A 191 -23.44 10.63 0.76
C ASP A 191 -22.78 9.70 -0.25
N TYR A 192 -21.77 8.94 0.16
CA TYR A 192 -21.15 7.87 -0.61
C TYR A 192 -20.50 6.85 0.34
N LYS A 193 -20.13 5.67 -0.18
CA LYS A 193 -19.37 4.67 0.58
C LYS A 193 -17.95 5.16 0.78
N ALA A 194 -17.60 5.48 2.02
CA ALA A 194 -16.26 5.87 2.43
C ALA A 194 -15.67 4.85 3.42
N TRP A 195 -14.35 4.69 3.45
CA TRP A 195 -13.72 3.73 4.34
C TRP A 195 -13.86 4.23 5.78
N PHE A 196 -14.54 3.47 6.65
CA PHE A 196 -14.95 3.89 7.99
C PHE A 196 -15.57 5.30 8.07
N ASP A 197 -16.40 5.66 7.09
CA ASP A 197 -17.06 6.97 6.98
C ASP A 197 -16.10 8.19 6.93
N TYR A 198 -14.79 7.98 6.78
CA TYR A 198 -13.82 9.06 6.56
C TYR A 198 -14.04 9.66 5.18
N ALA A 199 -14.57 10.87 5.11
CA ALA A 199 -14.90 11.54 3.85
C ALA A 199 -13.66 11.85 2.99
N GLU A 200 -12.46 11.59 3.47
CA GLU A 200 -11.27 11.69 2.65
C GLU A 200 -10.96 10.42 1.85
N LEU A 201 -11.64 9.31 2.15
CA LEU A 201 -11.35 7.97 1.63
C LEU A 201 -12.56 7.34 0.90
N PRO A 202 -13.03 7.92 -0.23
CA PRO A 202 -14.03 7.27 -1.08
C PRO A 202 -13.60 5.88 -1.52
N VAL A 203 -14.43 4.88 -1.19
CA VAL A 203 -14.18 3.47 -1.51
C VAL A 203 -14.51 3.23 -2.97
N LEU A 204 -13.57 2.62 -3.69
CA LEU A 204 -13.74 2.20 -5.06
C LEU A 204 -14.64 0.97 -5.13
N LYS A 205 -15.46 0.87 -6.17
CA LYS A 205 -16.12 -0.37 -6.56
C LYS A 205 -15.12 -1.28 -7.26
N THR A 206 -14.50 -2.19 -6.52
CA THR A 206 -13.40 -3.03 -7.04
C THR A 206 -13.88 -4.07 -8.06
N ASP A 207 -15.18 -4.40 -8.04
CA ASP A 207 -15.86 -5.23 -9.04
C ASP A 207 -16.08 -4.50 -10.38
N ASN A 208 -15.94 -3.17 -10.43
CA ASN A 208 -15.99 -2.42 -11.67
C ASN A 208 -14.80 -2.83 -12.58
N PRO A 209 -15.05 -3.34 -13.81
CA PRO A 209 -14.00 -3.81 -14.70
C PRO A 209 -12.93 -2.75 -15.00
N LYS A 210 -13.31 -1.46 -15.12
CA LYS A 210 -12.37 -0.36 -15.38
C LYS A 210 -11.46 -0.09 -14.19
N VAL A 211 -11.97 -0.26 -12.96
CA VAL A 211 -11.18 -0.15 -11.73
C VAL A 211 -10.20 -1.32 -11.65
N ARG A 212 -10.68 -2.55 -11.85
CA ARG A 212 -9.83 -3.75 -11.84
C ARG A 212 -8.78 -3.72 -12.96
N GLU A 213 -9.12 -3.21 -14.14
CA GLU A 213 -8.19 -2.98 -15.24
C GLU A 213 -7.10 -1.98 -14.86
N TYR A 214 -7.47 -0.84 -14.28
CA TYR A 214 -6.53 0.20 -13.89
C TYR A 214 -5.52 -0.28 -12.84
N PHE A 215 -5.96 -0.99 -11.80
CA PHE A 215 -5.07 -1.40 -10.72
C PHE A 215 -4.33 -2.72 -10.98
N LEU A 216 -4.99 -3.70 -11.60
CA LEU A 216 -4.51 -5.08 -11.60
C LEU A 216 -4.38 -5.69 -13.00
N THR A 217 -5.46 -5.78 -13.77
CA THR A 217 -5.51 -6.66 -14.95
C THR A 217 -5.00 -6.04 -16.24
N GLY A 218 -5.06 -4.71 -16.39
CA GLY A 218 -4.57 -4.00 -17.57
C GLY A 218 -3.09 -4.25 -17.84
N LYS A 219 -2.63 -4.05 -19.08
CA LYS A 219 -1.20 -4.24 -19.44
C LYS A 219 -0.27 -3.25 -18.74
N ASP A 220 -0.77 -2.04 -18.53
CA ASP A 220 -0.09 -0.93 -17.86
C ASP A 220 -0.78 -0.58 -16.54
N SER A 221 -1.38 -1.59 -15.89
CA SER A 221 -2.02 -1.42 -14.59
C SER A 221 -1.02 -0.94 -13.53
N ILE A 222 -1.49 -0.27 -12.49
CA ILE A 222 -0.65 0.26 -11.40
C ILE A 222 0.29 -0.82 -10.86
N VAL A 223 -0.23 -2.02 -10.59
CA VAL A 223 0.60 -3.15 -10.10
C VAL A 223 1.72 -3.48 -11.10
N LYS A 224 1.40 -3.63 -12.38
CA LYS A 224 2.37 -4.09 -13.39
C LYS A 224 3.38 -3.02 -13.78
N ARG A 225 2.96 -1.75 -13.89
CA ARG A 225 3.88 -0.65 -14.25
C ARG A 225 4.96 -0.44 -13.19
N TRP A 226 4.63 -0.52 -11.90
CA TRP A 226 5.64 -0.31 -10.86
C TRP A 226 6.56 -1.52 -10.69
N LEU A 227 6.05 -2.75 -10.94
CA LEU A 227 6.91 -3.94 -11.03
C LEU A 227 7.87 -3.86 -12.23
N ARG A 228 7.37 -3.41 -13.40
CA ARG A 228 8.13 -3.37 -14.66
C ARG A 228 9.08 -2.17 -14.74
N ASP A 229 8.54 -0.97 -14.58
CA ASP A 229 9.23 0.30 -14.85
C ASP A 229 9.80 0.89 -13.56
N GLY A 230 9.03 0.83 -12.48
CA GLY A 230 9.49 1.20 -11.13
C GLY A 230 10.47 0.20 -10.52
N LYS A 231 10.62 -0.98 -11.14
CA LYS A 231 11.50 -2.08 -10.72
C LYS A 231 11.32 -2.49 -9.26
N ILE A 232 10.12 -2.39 -8.71
CA ILE A 232 9.88 -2.88 -7.35
C ILE A 232 9.86 -4.40 -7.33
N ASP A 233 10.16 -4.98 -6.17
CA ASP A 233 10.26 -6.42 -5.96
C ASP A 233 9.00 -7.02 -5.34
N GLY A 234 8.05 -6.19 -4.89
CA GLY A 234 6.78 -6.64 -4.36
C GLY A 234 5.81 -5.53 -4.00
N TRP A 235 4.59 -5.94 -3.65
CA TRP A 235 3.53 -5.07 -3.13
C TRP A 235 3.07 -5.58 -1.77
N ARG A 236 2.99 -4.68 -0.79
CA ARG A 236 2.16 -4.83 0.40
C ARG A 236 0.78 -4.29 0.04
N MET A 237 -0.26 -5.11 0.15
CA MET A 237 -1.61 -4.72 -0.22
C MET A 237 -2.35 -4.16 0.99
N ASP A 238 -2.69 -2.86 0.95
CA ASP A 238 -3.46 -2.24 2.02
C ASP A 238 -4.88 -2.81 2.07
N VAL A 239 -5.35 -3.13 3.28
CA VAL A 239 -6.72 -3.61 3.56
C VAL A 239 -7.19 -4.70 2.58
N ALA A 240 -6.30 -5.60 2.18
CA ALA A 240 -6.55 -6.60 1.14
C ALA A 240 -7.64 -7.62 1.50
N ASP A 241 -7.97 -7.72 2.79
CA ASP A 241 -9.02 -8.57 3.36
C ASP A 241 -10.37 -7.84 3.53
N ASP A 242 -10.45 -6.55 3.16
CA ASP A 242 -11.70 -5.80 3.21
C ASP A 242 -12.75 -6.47 2.31
N SER A 243 -13.97 -6.57 2.83
CA SER A 243 -15.15 -7.09 2.13
C SER A 243 -15.43 -6.44 0.77
N ASN A 244 -14.85 -5.27 0.51
CA ASN A 244 -14.93 -4.58 -0.75
C ASN A 244 -14.21 -5.31 -1.89
N PHE A 245 -13.27 -6.22 -1.62
CA PHE A 245 -12.62 -7.07 -2.63
C PHE A 245 -13.36 -8.40 -2.76
N SER A 246 -13.70 -8.79 -3.99
CA SER A 246 -14.23 -10.14 -4.25
C SER A 246 -13.16 -11.20 -3.99
N ALA A 247 -13.58 -12.43 -3.65
CA ALA A 247 -12.65 -13.53 -3.36
C ALA A 247 -11.70 -13.88 -4.53
N ASP A 248 -12.09 -13.53 -5.76
CA ASP A 248 -11.31 -13.71 -6.98
C ASP A 248 -10.58 -12.45 -7.45
N TYR A 249 -10.76 -11.29 -6.78
CA TYR A 249 -10.23 -10.00 -7.23
C TYR A 249 -8.73 -10.08 -7.50
N TRP A 250 -7.97 -10.59 -6.52
CA TRP A 250 -6.50 -10.70 -6.58
C TRP A 250 -5.97 -11.79 -7.50
N ARG A 251 -6.86 -12.65 -8.04
CA ARG A 251 -6.46 -13.66 -9.02
C ARG A 251 -6.36 -13.01 -10.38
N THR A 252 -5.19 -13.09 -11.00
CA THR A 252 -4.99 -12.74 -12.41
C THR A 252 -4.90 -14.03 -13.22
N ALA A 253 -5.60 -14.09 -14.34
CA ALA A 253 -5.56 -15.22 -15.28
C ALA A 253 -4.18 -15.36 -15.94
#